data_AF-A0A1M5UA68-F1
#
_entry.id   AF-A0A1M5UA68-F1
#
_cell.length_a   1.000
_cell.length_b   1.000
_cell.length_c   1.000
_cell.angle_alpha   90.00
_cell.angle_beta   90.00
_cell.angle_gamma   90.00
#
_symmetry.space_group_name_H-M   'P 1'
#
loop_
_entity.id
_entity.type
_entity.pdbx_description
1 polymer ?
#
loop_
_entity_poly.entity_id
_entity_poly.type
_entity_poly.pdbx_seq_one_letter_code
_entity_poly.pdbx_strand_id
1 'polypeptide(L)'
;MENRTEKITFRVTPSELKIIENKAKESNIKVSEYVRQSSLGKDIIVIRDLEELVKEVNAIGRNLNQLAILCHQGKITCLKLDYVENKLDKVWQSLNLLVIKTKRKRN
;
A
#
# COMPACT_ATOMS: atom_id res chain seq x y z
N MET A 1 21.42 -0.57 13.77
CA MET A 1 20.39 0.49 13.66
C MET A 1 20.65 1.48 14.76
N GLU A 2 20.77 2.76 14.44
CA GLU A 2 20.93 3.82 15.43
C GLU A 2 19.58 4.09 16.12
N ASN A 3 19.59 4.20 17.46
CA ASN A 3 18.40 4.46 18.25
C ASN A 3 18.13 5.97 18.32
N ARG A 4 16.86 6.37 18.30
CA ARG A 4 16.46 7.78 18.39
C ARG A 4 16.49 8.23 19.86
N THR A 5 17.58 8.85 20.29
CA THR A 5 17.78 9.33 21.68
C THR A 5 17.41 10.81 21.87
N GLU A 6 17.63 11.63 20.83
CA GLU A 6 17.45 13.07 20.91
C GLU A 6 15.98 13.52 20.77
N LYS A 7 15.61 14.56 21.53
CA LYS A 7 14.26 15.16 21.54
C LYS A 7 14.30 16.59 21.00
N ILE A 8 13.35 16.90 20.12
CA ILE A 8 13.09 18.26 19.61
C ILE A 8 11.71 18.68 20.10
N THR A 9 11.62 19.82 20.77
CA THR A 9 10.37 20.41 21.27
C THR A 9 10.26 21.87 20.82
N PHE A 10 9.08 22.25 20.33
CA PHE A 10 8.77 23.62 19.94
C PHE A 10 7.31 23.92 20.27
N ARG A 11 7.00 25.21 20.46
CA ARG A 11 5.63 25.65 20.70
C ARG A 11 4.93 25.86 19.36
N VAL A 12 3.66 25.46 19.32
CA VAL A 12 2.76 25.70 18.21
C VAL A 12 1.47 26.30 18.75
N THR A 13 0.83 27.11 17.93
CA THR A 13 -0.54 27.55 18.16
C THR A 13 -1.52 26.38 18.01
N PRO A 14 -2.76 26.49 18.57
CA PRO A 14 -3.78 25.46 18.39
C PRO A 14 -4.15 25.19 16.92
N SER A 15 -4.11 26.22 16.07
CA SER A 15 -4.38 26.09 14.64
C SER A 15 -3.29 25.32 13.91
N GLU A 16 -2.02 25.62 14.19
CA GLU A 16 -0.86 24.88 13.66
C GLU A 16 -0.89 23.42 14.09
N LEU A 17 -1.19 23.13 15.36
CA LEU A 17 -1.32 21.75 15.85
C LEU A 17 -2.37 20.98 15.05
N LYS A 18 -3.56 21.56 14.85
CA LYS A 18 -4.64 20.95 14.08
C LYS A 18 -4.25 20.68 12.63
N ILE A 19 -3.51 21.60 12.00
CA ILE A 19 -3.00 21.41 10.64
C ILE A 19 -2.01 20.22 10.60
N ILE A 20 -1.08 20.15 11.55
CA ILE A 20 -0.09 19.06 11.64
C ILE A 20 -0.79 17.72 11.84
N GLU A 21 -1.76 17.64 12.76
CA GLU A 21 -2.52 16.42 13.03
C GLU A 21 -3.32 15.96 11.80
N ASN A 22 -3.99 16.88 11.11
CA ASN A 22 -4.74 16.57 9.91
C ASN A 22 -3.82 16.03 8.81
N LYS A 23 -2.68 16.69 8.56
CA LYS A 23 -1.72 16.22 7.54
C LYS A 23 -1.10 14.87 7.89
N ALA A 24 -0.83 14.61 9.18
CA ALA A 24 -0.36 13.31 9.64
C ALA A 24 -1.42 12.22 9.44
N LYS A 25 -2.69 12.53 9.74
CA LYS A 25 -3.84 11.63 9.54
C LYS A 25 -4.06 11.30 8.07
N GLU A 26 -4.04 12.31 7.20
CA GLU A 26 -4.12 12.13 5.74
C GLU A 26 -2.96 11.28 5.21
N SER A 27 -1.82 11.33 5.89
CA SER A 27 -0.61 10.57 5.57
C SER A 27 -0.58 9.15 6.13
N ASN A 28 -1.58 8.77 6.93
CA ASN A 28 -1.65 7.49 7.64
C ASN A 28 -0.39 7.16 8.48
N ILE A 29 0.26 8.18 9.05
CA ILE A 29 1.44 8.04 9.92
C ILE A 29 1.28 8.85 11.21
N LYS A 30 2.08 8.53 12.22
CA LYS A 30 2.08 9.28 13.49
C LYS A 30 2.57 10.71 13.28
N VAL A 31 2.04 11.65 14.06
CA VAL A 31 2.46 13.07 14.04
C VAL A 31 3.98 13.24 14.15
N SER A 32 4.62 12.52 15.06
CA SER A 32 6.08 12.60 15.24
C SER A 32 6.88 12.09 14.04
N GLU A 33 6.33 11.14 13.28
CA GLU A 33 6.95 10.66 12.04
C GLU A 33 6.67 11.61 10.88
N TYR A 34 5.45 12.15 10.80
CA TYR A 34 5.08 13.17 9.82
C TYR A 34 5.97 14.41 9.90
N VAL A 35 6.12 14.98 11.11
CA VAL A 35 6.98 16.16 11.34
C VAL A 35 8.42 15.85 10.97
N ARG A 36 8.93 14.68 11.37
CA ARG A 36 10.31 14.28 11.08
C ARG A 36 10.56 14.11 9.59
N GLN A 37 9.66 13.44 8.86
CA GLN A 37 9.78 13.26 7.42
C GLN A 37 9.70 14.61 6.70
N SER A 38 8.75 15.47 7.11
CA SER A 38 8.60 16.82 6.58
C SER A 38 9.86 17.68 6.82
N SER A 39 10.43 17.64 8.03
CA SER A 39 11.66 18.38 8.37
C SER A 39 12.92 17.88 7.66
N LEU A 40 12.95 16.60 7.28
CA LEU A 40 14.08 15.99 6.58
C LEU A 40 13.92 16.00 5.05
N GLY A 41 12.89 16.68 4.52
CA GLY A 41 12.60 16.70 3.08
C GLY A 41 12.26 15.32 2.50
N LYS A 42 11.76 14.39 3.32
CA LYS A 42 11.32 13.08 2.87
C LYS A 42 9.90 13.17 2.33
N ASP A 43 9.70 12.69 1.10
CA ASP A 43 8.38 12.62 0.49
C ASP A 43 7.45 11.69 1.27
N ILE A 44 6.24 12.19 1.54
CA ILE A 44 5.19 11.44 2.21
C ILE A 44 4.18 11.02 1.14
N ILE A 45 4.25 9.76 0.73
CA ILE A 45 3.43 9.21 -0.36
C ILE A 45 2.30 8.36 0.24
N VAL A 46 1.06 8.76 -0.03
CA VAL A 46 -0.14 8.04 0.40
C VAL A 46 -0.78 7.38 -0.82
N ILE A 47 -0.92 6.05 -0.77
CA ILE A 47 -1.63 5.28 -1.79
C ILE A 47 -2.94 4.81 -1.16
N ARG A 48 -4.05 5.52 -1.45
CA ARG A 48 -5.35 5.27 -0.81
C ARG A 48 -6.01 3.98 -1.31
N ASP A 49 -5.80 3.62 -2.57
CA ASP A 49 -6.55 2.54 -3.23
C ASP A 49 -5.87 1.17 -3.10
N LEU A 50 -4.83 1.05 -2.26
CA LEU A 50 -4.10 -0.21 -2.07
C LEU A 50 -4.95 -1.25 -1.33
N GLU A 51 -5.81 -0.83 -0.40
CA GLU A 51 -6.68 -1.76 0.34
C GLU A 51 -7.72 -2.43 -0.56
N GLU A 52 -8.26 -1.69 -1.52
CA GLU A 52 -9.22 -2.22 -2.50
C GLU A 52 -8.53 -3.24 -3.42
N LEU A 53 -7.32 -2.93 -3.90
CA LEU A 53 -6.51 -3.86 -4.66
C LEU A 53 -6.22 -5.15 -3.88
N VAL A 54 -5.88 -5.04 -2.59
CA VAL A 54 -5.65 -6.21 -1.72
C VAL A 54 -6.93 -7.05 -1.57
N LYS A 55 -8.10 -6.42 -1.45
CA LYS A 55 -9.38 -7.14 -1.39
C LYS A 55 -9.66 -7.91 -2.69
N GLU A 56 -9.41 -7.31 -3.84
CA GLU A 56 -9.59 -7.97 -5.15
C GLU A 56 -8.63 -9.16 -5.33
N VAL A 57 -7.34 -8.98 -5.00
CA VAL A 57 -6.35 -10.06 -5.07
C VAL A 57 -6.73 -11.21 -4.15
N ASN A 58 -7.18 -10.92 -2.93
CA ASN A 58 -7.67 -11.94 -2.00
C ASN A 58 -8.92 -12.65 -2.53
N ALA A 59 -9.81 -11.96 -3.24
CA ALA A 59 -10.98 -12.56 -3.87
C ALA A 59 -10.59 -13.52 -5.01
N ILE A 60 -9.63 -13.11 -5.85
CA ILE A 60 -9.07 -13.95 -6.92
C ILE A 60 -8.45 -15.22 -6.33
N GLY A 61 -7.64 -15.09 -5.27
CA GLY A 61 -7.01 -16.23 -4.59
C GLY A 61 -8.04 -17.21 -4.01
N ARG A 62 -9.12 -16.71 -3.39
CA ARG A 62 -10.21 -17.56 -2.91
C ARG A 62 -10.89 -18.34 -4.04
N ASN A 63 -11.19 -17.68 -5.14
CA ASN A 63 -11.82 -18.33 -6.30
C ASN A 63 -10.89 -19.39 -6.90
N LEU A 64 -9.58 -19.10 -7.02
CA LEU A 64 -8.58 -20.05 -7.48
C LEU A 64 -8.52 -21.29 -6.58
N ASN A 65 -8.52 -21.10 -5.25
CA ASN A 65 -8.52 -22.22 -4.29
C ASN A 65 -9.76 -23.11 -4.43
N GLN A 66 -10.94 -22.51 -4.63
CA GLN A 66 -12.18 -23.28 -4.84
C GLN A 66 -12.10 -24.11 -6.13
N LEU A 67 -11.59 -23.51 -7.21
CA LEU A 67 -11.40 -24.20 -8.49
C LEU A 67 -10.38 -25.33 -8.37
N ALA A 68 -9.27 -25.12 -7.65
CA ALA A 68 -8.29 -26.16 -7.37
C ALA A 68 -8.89 -27.35 -6.59
N ILE A 69 -9.72 -27.06 -5.57
CA ILE A 69 -10.43 -28.10 -4.81
C ILE A 69 -11.38 -28.90 -5.70
N LEU A 70 -12.18 -28.23 -6.54
CA LEU A 70 -13.10 -28.90 -7.47
C LEU A 70 -12.36 -29.78 -8.48
N CYS A 71 -11.20 -29.32 -8.96
CA CYS A 71 -10.33 -30.09 -9.84
C CYS A 71 -9.77 -31.32 -9.15
N HIS A 72 -9.26 -31.17 -7.91
CA HIS A 72 -8.73 -32.27 -7.11
C HIS A 72 -9.81 -33.32 -6.78
N GLN A 73 -11.06 -32.89 -6.61
CA GLN A 73 -12.22 -33.76 -6.42
C GLN A 73 -12.67 -34.47 -7.71
N GLY A 74 -12.03 -34.23 -8.85
CA GLY A 74 -12.40 -34.79 -10.15
C GLY A 74 -13.73 -34.24 -10.70
N LYS A 75 -14.29 -33.18 -10.10
CA LYS A 75 -15.56 -32.57 -10.53
C LYS A 75 -15.39 -31.70 -11.77
N ILE A 76 -14.18 -31.22 -12.04
CA ILE A 76 -13.78 -30.49 -13.23
C ILE A 76 -12.42 -31.01 -13.70
N THR A 77 -12.24 -31.18 -15.01
CA THR A 77 -11.08 -31.85 -15.62
C THR A 77 -10.14 -30.91 -16.38
N CYS A 78 -10.60 -29.70 -16.72
CA CYS A 78 -9.74 -28.70 -17.37
C CYS A 78 -10.16 -27.29 -16.96
N LEU A 79 -9.33 -26.65 -16.15
CA LEU A 79 -9.38 -25.21 -15.94
C LEU A 79 -8.42 -24.56 -16.94
N LYS A 80 -8.96 -23.86 -17.95
CA LYS A 80 -8.15 -22.90 -18.71
C LYS A 80 -7.80 -21.73 -17.79
N LEU A 81 -6.70 -21.88 -17.06
CA LEU A 81 -6.18 -20.88 -16.13
C LEU A 81 -5.50 -19.72 -16.85
N ASP A 82 -5.25 -19.84 -18.16
CA ASP A 82 -4.64 -18.81 -19.01
C ASP A 82 -5.31 -17.44 -18.82
N TYR A 83 -6.64 -17.40 -18.65
CA TYR A 83 -7.36 -16.15 -18.42
C TYR A 83 -7.06 -15.55 -17.02
N VAL A 84 -6.94 -16.40 -16.00
CA VAL A 84 -6.62 -15.99 -14.62
C VAL A 84 -5.17 -15.54 -14.51
N GLU A 85 -4.24 -16.27 -15.12
CA GLU A 85 -2.82 -15.88 -15.22
C GLU A 85 -2.68 -14.52 -15.91
N ASN A 86 -3.31 -14.33 -17.08
CA ASN A 86 -3.28 -13.05 -17.78
C ASN A 86 -3.85 -11.89 -16.96
N LYS A 87 -4.89 -12.12 -16.15
CA LYS A 87 -5.46 -11.11 -15.25
C LYS A 87 -4.50 -10.80 -14.09
N LEU A 88 -3.88 -11.81 -13.50
CA LEU A 88 -2.89 -11.65 -12.43
C LEU A 88 -1.65 -10.91 -12.92
N ASP A 89 -1.16 -11.22 -14.12
CA ASP A 89 -0.04 -10.52 -14.74
C ASP A 89 -0.34 -9.04 -14.98
N LYS A 90 -1.55 -8.71 -15.43
CA LYS A 90 -1.96 -7.30 -15.60
C LYS A 90 -2.01 -6.55 -14.26
N VAL A 91 -2.48 -7.20 -13.20
CA VAL A 91 -2.47 -6.63 -11.84
C VAL A 91 -1.04 -6.42 -11.37
N TRP A 92 -0.16 -7.40 -11.57
CA TRP A 92 1.26 -7.33 -11.22
C TRP A 92 2.00 -6.21 -11.96
N GLN A 93 1.77 -6.07 -13.27
CA GLN A 93 2.33 -4.99 -14.07
C GLN A 93 1.85 -3.61 -13.57
N SER A 94 0.56 -3.47 -13.29
CA SER A 94 -0.02 -2.23 -12.77
C SER A 94 0.58 -1.84 -11.41
N LEU A 95 0.78 -2.82 -10.52
CA LEU A 95 1.42 -2.63 -9.22
C LEU A 95 2.89 -2.21 -9.38
N ASN A 96 3.65 -2.86 -10.25
CA ASN A 96 5.04 -2.49 -10.53
C ASN A 96 5.15 -1.09 -11.11
N LEU A 97 4.23 -0.68 -11.98
CA LEU A 97 4.19 0.69 -12.50
C LEU A 97 3.92 1.72 -11.40
N LEU A 98 3.04 1.42 -10.43
CA LEU A 98 2.81 2.27 -9.26
C LEU A 98 4.07 2.39 -8.41
N VAL A 99 4.74 1.27 -8.13
CA VAL A 99 6.01 1.23 -7.36
C VAL A 99 7.15 1.98 -8.08
N ILE A 100 7.21 1.93 -9.41
CA ILE A 100 8.21 2.67 -10.19
C ILE A 100 7.87 4.16 -10.22
N LYS A 101 6.60 4.54 -10.38
CA LYS A 101 6.17 5.96 -10.36
C LYS A 101 6.47 6.61 -9.01
N THR A 102 6.27 5.90 -7.90
CA THR A 102 6.66 6.40 -6.57
C THR A 102 8.18 6.50 -6.41
N LYS A 103 8.97 5.69 -7.10
CA LYS A 103 10.44 5.84 -7.17
C LYS A 103 10.93 6.93 -8.12
N ARG A 104 10.22 7.26 -9.20
CA ARG A 104 10.61 8.30 -10.18
C ARG A 104 10.31 9.72 -9.73
N LYS A 105 9.32 9.93 -8.86
CA LYS A 105 9.05 11.23 -8.20
C LYS A 105 10.17 11.66 -7.22
N ARG A 106 11.16 10.79 -7.03
CA ARG A 106 12.30 10.86 -6.11
C ARG A 106 13.54 11.53 -6.74
N ASN A 107 13.46 11.94 -8.02
CA ASN A 107 14.51 12.63 -8.79
C ASN A 107 14.02 14.00 -9.26
#